data_AF-A0A9D6LPV6-F1
#
_entry.id   AF-A0A9D6LPV6-F1
#
_cell.length_a   1.000
_cell.length_b   1.000
_cell.length_c   1.000
_cell.angle_alpha   90.00
_cell.angle_beta   90.00
_cell.angle_gamma   90.00
#
_symmetry.space_group_name_H-M   'P 1'
#
loop_
_entity.id
_entity.type
_entity.pdbx_description
1 polymer ?
#
loop_
_entity_poly.entity_id
_entity_poly.type
_entity_poly.pdbx_seq_one_letter_code
_entity_poly.pdbx_strand_id
1 'polypeptide(L)'
;MPSTVTVNNMTVVHKTSNGISMAFPDVCKTPAPPSPSPVPIPYPNIAMSSDAADTVSSVKADGNPIVVNTSKYSMSTGDEAGTLNGIMSNRIKGSANPQMWSMDVKADGKNVFRQLDIMLQNGGSKPTNTPPAPNLQPPMVGFAKGQDPEKWKIVEIRWSDAKLKCGGVVKIRTKTEDYPDGIPIAHIIHKTDSKKIHAFTKGKVNGDSVDIDWMTLNGPWEKAHKKLKVKAHGGKGVKESSNELEIEIPAEHDERVYVPANLNRAEVLDQVEVPSLTIFGITLTTKKVIQGSGRFVAGEYGYNLSINRGVFQIHCKMKLNIKHGVKLSGTKLRRAKKRWKKEIESTWDKKWKEHRIGCQRGDKCNCAGGCCLFPIRVKCSFVSGGEHVNVNLWPGAPTGTASGANPQWWDNANWYETTSGAEGNGTVVHAHEFGHSIGMEDEYVGGSTIADFYDVPGSLMQSGTMIMKQHWDRHPASGKSIHQRFLDAVKDNYKLLDI
;
A
#
# COMPACT_ATOMS: atom_id res chain seq x y z
N MET A 1 -9.22 -26.79 15.94
CA MET A 1 -10.55 -26.25 16.28
C MET A 1 -10.51 -25.84 17.73
N PRO A 2 -10.99 -24.65 18.12
CA PRO A 2 -11.07 -24.27 19.53
C PRO A 2 -11.80 -25.35 20.33
N SER A 3 -11.36 -25.64 21.56
CA SER A 3 -12.03 -26.68 22.33
C SER A 3 -13.44 -26.22 22.71
N THR A 4 -14.42 -27.12 22.57
CA THR A 4 -15.82 -26.86 22.94
C THR A 4 -16.18 -27.42 24.31
N VAL A 5 -15.30 -28.22 24.90
CA VAL A 5 -15.53 -28.90 26.18
C VAL A 5 -14.79 -28.17 27.30
N THR A 6 -15.49 -27.93 28.42
CA THR A 6 -14.93 -27.30 29.61
C THR A 6 -14.96 -28.21 30.82
N VAL A 7 -13.91 -28.15 31.63
CA VAL A 7 -13.76 -28.82 32.92
C VAL A 7 -13.35 -27.76 33.95
N ASN A 8 -14.09 -27.65 35.06
CA ASN A 8 -13.90 -26.61 36.09
C ASN A 8 -13.77 -25.18 35.50
N ASN A 9 -14.66 -24.82 34.57
CA ASN A 9 -14.68 -23.53 33.88
C ASN A 9 -13.45 -23.23 33.02
N MET A 10 -12.58 -24.22 32.77
CA MET A 10 -11.41 -24.11 31.89
C MET A 10 -11.57 -25.09 30.73
N THR A 11 -11.14 -24.71 29.53
CA THR A 11 -11.28 -25.60 28.37
C THR A 11 -10.37 -26.81 28.46
N VAL A 12 -10.85 -27.96 27.97
CA VAL A 12 -10.05 -29.20 27.91
C VAL A 12 -9.00 -29.08 26.81
N VAL A 13 -7.79 -29.57 27.06
CA VAL A 13 -6.70 -29.50 26.08
C VAL A 13 -6.67 -30.77 25.24
N HIS A 14 -6.54 -30.63 23.93
CA HIS A 14 -6.36 -31.74 22.97
C HIS A 14 -5.50 -31.27 21.79
N LYS A 15 -5.02 -32.18 20.92
CA LYS A 15 -3.99 -31.79 19.94
C LYS A 15 -4.37 -30.62 19.02
N THR A 16 -5.66 -30.51 18.70
CA THR A 16 -6.19 -29.51 17.77
C THR A 16 -6.76 -28.27 18.47
N SER A 17 -6.65 -28.15 19.80
CA SER A 17 -7.24 -27.06 20.60
C SER A 17 -6.50 -25.72 20.45
N ASN A 18 -5.36 -25.71 19.74
CA ASN A 18 -4.47 -24.54 19.56
C ASN A 18 -3.92 -24.00 20.89
N GLY A 19 -3.58 -24.90 21.81
CA GLY A 19 -2.89 -24.54 23.05
C GLY A 19 -1.43 -24.18 22.82
N ILE A 20 -0.97 -23.13 23.49
CA ILE A 20 0.41 -22.67 23.48
C ILE A 20 0.83 -22.41 24.93
N SER A 21 1.93 -23.00 25.35
CA SER A 21 2.64 -22.65 26.58
C SER A 21 3.92 -21.92 26.20
N MET A 22 4.06 -20.67 26.62
CA MET A 22 5.27 -19.86 26.38
C MET A 22 5.94 -19.57 27.71
N ALA A 23 7.16 -20.07 27.89
CA ALA A 23 7.99 -19.80 29.04
C ALA A 23 9.11 -18.80 28.66
N PHE A 24 9.32 -17.81 29.52
CA PHE A 24 10.41 -16.85 29.40
C PHE A 24 10.72 -16.29 30.80
N PRO A 25 11.99 -16.06 31.16
CA PRO A 25 13.20 -16.35 30.37
C PRO A 25 13.63 -17.81 30.46
N ASP A 26 14.22 -18.33 29.37
CA ASP A 26 15.01 -19.57 29.34
C ASP A 26 16.48 -19.19 29.13
N VAL A 27 17.27 -19.09 30.21
CA VAL A 27 18.62 -18.50 30.14
C VAL A 27 19.66 -19.53 29.70
N CYS A 28 20.11 -19.46 28.45
CA CYS A 28 21.06 -20.42 27.89
C CYS A 28 22.46 -19.83 27.69
N LYS A 29 23.46 -20.71 27.78
CA LYS A 29 24.85 -20.39 27.46
C LYS A 29 24.98 -20.22 25.94
N THR A 30 25.31 -19.01 25.50
CA THR A 30 25.41 -18.67 24.07
C THR A 30 26.82 -18.21 23.69
N PRO A 31 27.45 -18.79 22.66
CA PRO A 31 28.69 -18.25 22.10
C PRO A 31 28.46 -16.86 21.51
N ALA A 32 29.26 -15.87 21.94
CA ALA A 32 29.14 -14.49 21.45
C ALA A 32 30.53 -13.93 21.10
N PRO A 33 31.07 -14.17 19.89
CA PRO A 33 32.35 -13.61 19.47
C PRO A 33 32.33 -12.07 19.57
N PRO A 34 33.39 -11.42 20.08
CA PRO A 34 34.71 -11.94 20.45
C PRO A 34 34.85 -12.46 21.90
N SER A 35 33.75 -12.58 22.66
CA SER A 35 33.80 -13.01 24.06
C SER A 35 34.46 -14.38 24.21
N PRO A 36 35.47 -14.54 25.08
CA PRO A 36 36.13 -15.83 25.33
C PRO A 36 35.27 -16.78 26.18
N SER A 37 34.15 -16.31 26.72
CA SER A 37 33.23 -17.12 27.55
C SER A 37 31.79 -17.03 27.02
N PRO A 38 31.01 -18.12 27.12
CA PRO A 38 29.59 -18.10 26.77
C PRO A 38 28.83 -17.06 27.60
N VAL A 39 27.98 -16.28 26.94
CA VAL A 39 27.15 -15.27 27.58
C VAL A 39 25.79 -15.89 27.93
N PRO A 40 25.29 -15.72 29.17
CA PRO A 40 23.91 -16.01 29.53
C PRO A 40 22.94 -15.15 28.73
N ILE A 41 22.15 -15.75 27.83
CA ILE A 41 21.14 -15.03 27.04
C ILE A 41 19.76 -15.62 27.32
N PRO A 42 18.74 -14.79 27.66
CA PRO A 42 17.38 -15.26 27.85
C PRO A 42 16.68 -15.51 26.51
N TYR A 43 16.21 -16.73 26.30
CA TYR A 43 15.43 -17.14 25.13
C TYR A 43 13.96 -17.40 25.49
N PRO A 44 13.03 -17.28 24.52
CA PRO A 44 11.70 -17.85 24.66
C PRO A 44 11.76 -19.38 24.55
N ASN A 45 10.85 -20.07 25.22
CA ASN A 45 10.60 -21.49 25.01
C ASN A 45 9.10 -21.71 24.83
N ILE A 46 8.73 -22.35 23.74
CA ILE A 46 7.36 -22.43 23.24
C ILE A 46 7.02 -23.90 23.02
N ALA A 47 5.97 -24.36 23.68
CA ALA A 47 5.42 -25.70 23.50
C ALA A 47 3.97 -25.60 23.02
N MET A 48 3.59 -26.45 22.07
CA MET A 48 2.27 -26.39 21.42
C MET A 48 1.46 -27.65 21.66
N SER A 49 0.15 -27.50 21.82
CA SER A 49 -0.78 -28.62 21.97
C SER A 49 -0.78 -29.54 20.75
N SER A 50 -0.41 -29.05 19.57
CA SER A 50 -0.24 -29.88 18.36
C SER A 50 0.73 -31.05 18.57
N ASP A 51 1.67 -30.88 19.49
CA ASP A 51 2.70 -31.87 19.84
C ASP A 51 2.28 -32.76 21.01
N ALA A 52 1.00 -32.71 21.41
CA ALA A 52 0.46 -33.54 22.49
C ALA A 52 0.67 -35.04 22.21
N ALA A 53 1.31 -35.70 23.17
CA ALA A 53 1.64 -37.10 23.19
C ALA A 53 1.24 -37.72 24.53
N ASP A 54 1.17 -39.05 24.57
CA ASP A 54 0.77 -39.81 25.76
C ASP A 54 -0.61 -39.39 26.32
N THR A 55 -1.54 -39.03 25.43
CA THR A 55 -2.94 -38.70 25.73
C THR A 55 -3.76 -39.95 26.07
N VAL A 56 -4.93 -39.78 26.70
CA VAL A 56 -5.85 -40.89 26.98
C VAL A 56 -6.43 -41.49 25.69
N SER A 57 -6.86 -42.75 25.72
CA SER A 57 -7.35 -43.45 24.52
C SER A 57 -8.88 -43.51 24.44
N SER A 58 -9.57 -43.57 25.59
CA SER A 58 -11.02 -43.79 25.62
C SER A 58 -11.83 -42.48 25.57
N VAL A 59 -11.32 -41.41 26.20
CA VAL A 59 -12.04 -40.13 26.33
C VAL A 59 -11.59 -39.14 25.25
N LYS A 60 -12.55 -38.56 24.53
CA LYS A 60 -12.31 -37.57 23.48
C LYS A 60 -13.08 -36.28 23.73
N ALA A 61 -12.47 -35.16 23.38
CA ALA A 61 -13.12 -33.86 23.21
C ALA A 61 -12.87 -33.39 21.78
N ASP A 62 -13.89 -32.84 21.12
CA ASP A 62 -13.74 -32.30 19.76
C ASP A 62 -13.16 -33.32 18.76
N GLY A 63 -13.51 -34.59 18.93
CA GLY A 63 -13.01 -35.72 18.13
C GLY A 63 -11.56 -36.15 18.43
N ASN A 64 -10.89 -35.53 19.40
CA ASN A 64 -9.48 -35.76 19.72
C ASN A 64 -9.30 -36.34 21.14
N PRO A 65 -8.33 -37.25 21.33
CA PRO A 65 -7.81 -37.62 22.65
C PRO A 65 -7.45 -36.40 23.49
N ILE A 66 -7.83 -36.41 24.77
CA ILE A 66 -7.58 -35.28 25.68
C ILE A 66 -6.26 -35.44 26.45
N VAL A 67 -5.67 -34.32 26.82
CA VAL A 67 -4.42 -34.27 27.60
C VAL A 67 -4.74 -34.46 29.08
N VAL A 68 -3.96 -35.30 29.76
CA VAL A 68 -4.06 -35.55 31.20
C VAL A 68 -2.72 -35.30 31.88
N ASN A 69 -2.68 -35.36 33.21
CA ASN A 69 -1.48 -35.08 34.00
C ASN A 69 -0.24 -35.95 33.64
N THR A 70 -0.42 -37.15 33.09
CA THR A 70 0.69 -38.00 32.61
C THR A 70 1.06 -37.80 31.14
N SER A 71 0.35 -36.92 30.43
CA SER A 71 0.63 -36.59 29.03
C SER A 71 1.78 -35.59 28.93
N LYS A 72 2.23 -35.29 27.71
CA LYS A 72 3.25 -34.25 27.46
C LYS A 72 3.04 -33.58 26.12
N TYR A 73 3.61 -32.40 25.92
CA TYR A 73 3.92 -31.92 24.57
C TYR A 73 5.31 -32.44 24.24
N SER A 74 5.43 -33.16 23.13
CA SER A 74 6.65 -33.90 22.79
C SER A 74 7.85 -32.99 22.51
N MET A 75 7.63 -31.74 22.14
CA MET A 75 8.68 -30.76 21.84
C MET A 75 8.33 -29.35 22.29
N SER A 76 9.34 -28.62 22.72
CA SER A 76 9.36 -27.17 22.93
C SER A 76 10.56 -26.57 22.19
N THR A 77 10.43 -25.33 21.72
CA THR A 77 11.38 -24.66 20.82
C THR A 77 11.54 -23.17 21.15
N GLY A 78 12.59 -22.53 20.64
CA GLY A 78 12.87 -21.10 20.79
C GLY A 78 14.20 -20.78 21.47
N ASP A 79 14.83 -21.76 22.10
CA ASP A 79 16.08 -21.67 22.85
C ASP A 79 17.29 -22.25 22.10
N GLU A 80 17.14 -22.65 20.83
CA GLU A 80 18.17 -23.35 20.05
C GLU A 80 19.46 -22.55 19.81
N ALA A 81 19.38 -21.21 19.86
CA ALA A 81 20.56 -20.35 19.75
C ALA A 81 21.48 -20.46 20.99
N GLY A 82 20.96 -20.95 22.12
CA GLY A 82 21.73 -21.33 23.30
C GLY A 82 22.49 -22.64 23.12
N THR A 83 23.39 -22.72 22.14
CA THR A 83 24.03 -23.97 21.68
C THR A 83 24.83 -24.71 22.74
N LEU A 84 25.14 -24.09 23.88
CA LEU A 84 25.81 -24.71 25.03
C LEU A 84 24.85 -25.06 26.17
N ASN A 85 23.55 -25.17 25.86
CA ASN A 85 22.43 -25.52 26.72
C ASN A 85 22.04 -24.47 27.78
N GLY A 86 20.85 -24.68 28.38
CA GLY A 86 20.38 -23.94 29.56
C GLY A 86 21.37 -23.97 30.73
N ILE A 87 21.47 -22.87 31.46
CA ILE A 87 22.39 -22.74 32.61
C ILE A 87 22.00 -23.71 33.73
N MET A 88 20.70 -23.91 33.97
CA MET A 88 20.19 -24.80 35.01
C MET A 88 19.86 -26.21 34.50
N SER A 89 19.14 -26.32 33.38
CA SER A 89 18.64 -27.60 32.86
C SER A 89 19.70 -28.42 32.13
N ASN A 90 20.79 -27.77 31.69
CA ASN A 90 21.74 -28.31 30.70
C ASN A 90 21.05 -28.95 29.48
N ARG A 91 19.90 -28.40 29.08
CA ARG A 91 19.16 -28.77 27.87
C ARG A 91 18.74 -27.51 27.11
N ILE A 92 18.65 -27.65 25.80
CA ILE A 92 17.80 -26.82 24.93
C ILE A 92 16.80 -27.75 24.25
N LYS A 93 15.59 -27.24 24.02
CA LYS A 93 14.45 -28.05 23.59
C LYS A 93 14.12 -29.19 24.56
N GLY A 94 12.96 -29.81 24.33
CA GLY A 94 12.56 -31.03 25.02
C GLY A 94 11.04 -31.10 25.20
N SER A 95 10.56 -32.07 25.96
CA SER A 95 9.11 -32.14 26.21
C SER A 95 8.65 -31.04 27.17
N ALA A 96 7.40 -30.61 27.03
CA ALA A 96 6.71 -29.84 28.06
C ALA A 96 5.76 -30.76 28.85
N ASN A 97 5.88 -30.77 30.18
CA ASN A 97 5.14 -31.70 31.03
C ASN A 97 4.18 -30.93 31.97
N PRO A 98 2.89 -31.32 32.03
CA PRO A 98 1.91 -30.75 32.97
C PRO A 98 2.39 -30.75 34.42
N GLN A 99 2.15 -29.66 35.14
CA GLN A 99 2.41 -29.52 36.58
C GLN A 99 1.16 -29.18 37.40
N MET A 100 0.08 -28.77 36.73
CA MET A 100 -1.24 -28.59 37.32
C MET A 100 -2.28 -29.29 36.45
N TRP A 101 -3.42 -29.61 37.04
CA TRP A 101 -4.52 -30.34 36.41
C TRP A 101 -5.79 -30.18 37.26
N SER A 102 -6.93 -30.61 36.73
CA SER A 102 -8.18 -30.73 37.48
C SER A 102 -8.04 -31.65 38.69
N MET A 103 -8.48 -31.24 39.87
CA MET A 103 -8.38 -32.07 41.08
C MET A 103 -9.53 -33.08 41.24
N ASP A 104 -10.64 -32.88 40.53
CA ASP A 104 -11.90 -33.61 40.69
C ASP A 104 -12.36 -34.32 39.40
N VAL A 105 -11.93 -33.87 38.22
CA VAL A 105 -12.29 -34.48 36.93
C VAL A 105 -11.14 -35.31 36.37
N LYS A 106 -11.46 -36.57 36.06
CA LYS A 106 -10.52 -37.57 35.56
C LYS A 106 -10.99 -38.19 34.25
N ALA A 107 -10.04 -38.56 33.39
CA ALA A 107 -10.23 -39.35 32.19
C ALA A 107 -9.24 -40.52 32.21
N ASP A 108 -9.72 -41.74 31.96
CA ASP A 108 -8.95 -42.98 32.15
C ASP A 108 -8.27 -43.04 33.53
N GLY A 109 -8.96 -42.58 34.58
CA GLY A 109 -8.45 -42.52 35.95
C GLY A 109 -7.39 -41.44 36.21
N LYS A 110 -7.01 -40.65 35.21
CA LYS A 110 -5.97 -39.61 35.27
C LYS A 110 -6.59 -38.22 35.23
N ASN A 111 -6.02 -37.28 35.97
CA ASN A 111 -6.57 -35.93 36.09
C ASN A 111 -6.46 -35.14 34.77
N VAL A 112 -7.53 -34.47 34.38
CA VAL A 112 -7.61 -33.73 33.11
C VAL A 112 -6.73 -32.49 33.15
N PHE A 113 -5.90 -32.29 32.12
CA PHE A 113 -5.13 -31.08 31.90
C PHE A 113 -5.98 -30.06 31.14
N ARG A 114 -6.03 -28.82 31.65
CA ARG A 114 -6.94 -27.77 31.19
C ARG A 114 -6.16 -26.54 30.74
N GLN A 115 -6.87 -25.64 30.10
CA GLN A 115 -6.44 -24.28 29.92
C GLN A 115 -6.02 -23.63 31.26
N LEU A 116 -4.98 -22.81 31.24
CA LEU A 116 -4.34 -22.16 32.39
C LEU A 116 -3.57 -23.10 33.34
N ASP A 117 -3.71 -24.42 33.21
CA ASP A 117 -2.82 -25.34 33.92
C ASP A 117 -1.38 -25.17 33.39
N ILE A 118 -0.42 -25.15 34.31
CA ILE A 118 0.99 -24.85 34.01
C ILE A 118 1.78 -26.08 33.56
N MET A 119 2.82 -25.84 32.77
CA MET A 119 3.78 -26.84 32.31
C MET A 119 5.21 -26.43 32.63
N LEU A 120 6.11 -27.41 32.71
CA LEU A 120 7.56 -27.21 32.70
C LEU A 120 8.13 -27.69 31.37
N GLN A 121 8.94 -26.86 30.73
CA GLN A 121 9.52 -27.11 29.40
C GLN A 121 10.94 -27.70 29.50
N ASN A 122 11.59 -28.03 28.38
CA ASN A 122 12.92 -28.65 28.35
C ASN A 122 13.02 -30.02 29.06
N GLY A 123 12.01 -30.85 28.88
CA GLY A 123 11.95 -32.23 29.36
C GLY A 123 11.52 -32.38 30.81
N GLY A 124 11.03 -31.33 31.46
CA GLY A 124 10.68 -31.35 32.90
C GLY A 124 11.87 -31.60 33.82
N SER A 125 13.09 -31.34 33.32
CA SER A 125 14.35 -31.53 34.06
C SER A 125 14.35 -30.60 35.28
N LYS A 126 14.36 -31.15 36.49
CA LYS A 126 14.63 -30.38 37.71
C LYS A 126 16.15 -30.41 37.97
N PRO A 127 16.82 -29.26 38.18
CA PRO A 127 16.28 -27.90 38.18
C PRO A 127 15.95 -27.38 36.76
N THR A 128 14.83 -26.66 36.63
CA THR A 128 14.35 -26.15 35.33
C THR A 128 15.02 -24.82 35.00
N ASN A 129 15.26 -24.58 33.72
CA ASN A 129 15.79 -23.30 33.23
C ASN A 129 14.69 -22.29 32.89
N THR A 130 13.47 -22.79 32.70
CA THR A 130 12.25 -22.02 32.45
C THR A 130 11.39 -21.91 33.72
N PRO A 131 10.69 -20.79 33.93
CA PRO A 131 9.60 -20.74 34.91
C PRO A 131 8.41 -21.58 34.42
N PRO A 132 7.55 -22.10 35.33
CA PRO A 132 6.30 -22.72 34.93
C PRO A 132 5.44 -21.78 34.09
N ALA A 133 4.93 -22.27 32.96
CA ALA A 133 4.17 -21.46 32.01
C ALA A 133 2.77 -22.05 31.77
N PRO A 134 1.70 -21.25 31.83
CA PRO A 134 0.34 -21.72 31.62
C PRO A 134 0.12 -22.16 30.17
N ASN A 135 -0.71 -23.17 29.95
CA ASN A 135 -1.21 -23.48 28.62
C ASN A 135 -2.38 -22.55 28.26
N LEU A 136 -2.18 -21.70 27.26
CA LEU A 136 -3.18 -20.76 26.76
C LEU A 136 -3.80 -21.31 25.47
N GLN A 137 -5.12 -21.47 25.42
CA GLN A 137 -5.84 -21.93 24.24
C GLN A 137 -7.16 -21.18 24.05
N PRO A 138 -7.68 -21.03 22.83
CA PRO A 138 -9.02 -20.50 22.60
C PRO A 138 -10.12 -21.56 22.86
N PRO A 139 -11.32 -21.15 23.31
CA PRO A 139 -11.67 -19.82 23.81
C PRO A 139 -11.02 -19.52 25.18
N MET A 140 -10.71 -18.25 25.46
CA MET A 140 -10.37 -17.82 26.82
C MET A 140 -11.64 -17.78 27.65
N VAL A 141 -11.87 -18.79 28.50
CA VAL A 141 -13.08 -18.87 29.33
C VAL A 141 -12.80 -18.25 30.70
N GLY A 142 -13.47 -17.11 30.97
CA GLY A 142 -13.90 -16.74 32.31
C GLY A 142 -15.33 -17.28 32.55
N PHE A 143 -15.75 -17.36 33.82
CA PHE A 143 -17.06 -17.89 34.26
C PHE A 143 -18.20 -17.66 33.25
N ALA A 144 -18.55 -18.69 32.49
CA ALA A 144 -19.70 -18.65 31.59
C ALA A 144 -20.74 -19.66 32.08
N LYS A 145 -21.98 -19.20 32.29
CA LYS A 145 -23.16 -20.08 32.33
C LYS A 145 -23.14 -20.95 31.08
N GLY A 146 -23.54 -22.21 31.19
CA GLY A 146 -23.67 -23.12 30.05
C GLY A 146 -24.42 -22.44 28.92
N GLN A 147 -23.70 -22.14 27.85
CA GLN A 147 -24.19 -21.53 26.63
C GLN A 147 -24.54 -22.68 25.68
N ASP A 148 -25.74 -22.68 25.13
CA ASP A 148 -26.18 -23.66 24.12
C ASP A 148 -26.14 -22.99 22.74
N PRO A 149 -25.04 -23.15 21.96
CA PRO A 149 -24.89 -22.51 20.66
C PRO A 149 -25.96 -22.97 19.66
N GLU A 150 -26.67 -24.07 19.92
CA GLU A 150 -27.73 -24.54 19.05
C GLU A 150 -28.98 -23.66 19.07
N LYS A 151 -29.09 -22.70 19.98
CA LYS A 151 -30.23 -21.76 20.02
C LYS A 151 -29.96 -20.45 19.30
N TRP A 152 -28.70 -20.08 19.15
CA TRP A 152 -28.33 -18.77 18.63
C TRP A 152 -28.48 -18.71 17.11
N LYS A 153 -29.06 -17.62 16.62
CA LYS A 153 -29.31 -17.44 15.20
C LYS A 153 -28.75 -16.11 14.70
N ILE A 154 -28.23 -16.16 13.49
CA ILE A 154 -27.94 -14.97 12.69
C ILE A 154 -29.11 -14.79 11.72
N VAL A 155 -29.87 -13.70 11.92
CA VAL A 155 -31.12 -13.44 11.19
C VAL A 155 -30.82 -12.81 9.83
N GLU A 156 -30.00 -11.76 9.83
CA GLU A 156 -29.66 -10.97 8.65
C GLU A 156 -28.21 -10.47 8.74
N ILE A 157 -27.56 -10.36 7.59
CA ILE A 157 -26.34 -9.57 7.43
C ILE A 157 -26.56 -8.63 6.25
N ARG A 158 -26.09 -7.39 6.35
CA ARG A 158 -26.08 -6.46 5.22
C ARG A 158 -24.96 -5.42 5.35
N TRP A 159 -24.52 -4.90 4.23
CA TRP A 159 -23.74 -3.67 4.17
C TRP A 159 -24.66 -2.47 4.38
N SER A 160 -24.17 -1.42 5.05
CA SER A 160 -24.87 -0.13 5.14
C SER A 160 -25.01 0.55 3.79
N ASP A 161 -24.02 0.36 2.93
CA ASP A 161 -23.91 1.01 1.63
C ASP A 161 -23.62 -0.04 0.56
N ALA A 162 -24.27 0.09 -0.59
CA ALA A 162 -24.09 -0.84 -1.71
C ALA A 162 -22.84 -0.52 -2.54
N LYS A 163 -22.32 0.70 -2.45
CA LYS A 163 -21.24 1.20 -3.31
C LYS A 163 -20.37 2.21 -2.58
N LEU A 164 -19.06 1.99 -2.56
CA LEU A 164 -18.10 2.87 -1.91
C LEU A 164 -16.75 2.84 -2.61
N LYS A 165 -16.00 3.94 -2.52
CA LYS A 165 -14.61 3.99 -2.97
C LYS A 165 -13.67 3.43 -1.90
N CYS A 166 -12.54 2.92 -2.35
CA CYS A 166 -11.47 2.41 -1.50
C CYS A 166 -11.02 3.43 -0.43
N GLY A 167 -10.88 2.98 0.82
CA GLY A 167 -10.51 3.84 1.96
C GLY A 167 -11.67 4.59 2.58
N GLY A 168 -12.91 4.38 2.11
CA GLY A 168 -14.12 4.74 2.85
C GLY A 168 -14.43 3.73 3.96
N VAL A 169 -15.28 4.09 4.91
CA VAL A 169 -15.77 3.19 5.96
C VAL A 169 -17.20 2.79 5.63
N VAL A 170 -17.50 1.50 5.70
CA VAL A 170 -18.83 0.92 5.54
C VAL A 170 -19.16 0.13 6.81
N LYS A 171 -20.44 0.09 7.20
CA LYS A 171 -20.88 -0.76 8.31
C LYS A 171 -21.34 -2.12 7.80
N ILE A 172 -20.82 -3.18 8.41
CA ILE A 172 -21.44 -4.51 8.33
C ILE A 172 -22.43 -4.58 9.48
N ARG A 173 -23.72 -4.67 9.15
CA ARG A 173 -24.81 -4.78 10.12
C ARG A 173 -25.29 -6.21 10.16
N THR A 174 -25.29 -6.81 11.33
CA THR A 174 -25.76 -8.17 11.55
C THR A 174 -26.86 -8.15 12.59
N LYS A 175 -28.00 -8.76 12.29
CA LYS A 175 -29.07 -8.96 13.26
C LYS A 175 -28.99 -10.40 13.80
N THR A 176 -29.14 -10.55 15.10
CA THR A 176 -29.03 -11.83 15.81
C THR A 176 -30.27 -12.06 16.67
N GLU A 177 -30.55 -13.32 16.96
CA GLU A 177 -31.64 -13.76 17.84
C GLU A 177 -31.08 -14.80 18.81
N ASP A 178 -31.47 -14.68 20.08
CA ASP A 178 -31.03 -15.53 21.20
C ASP A 178 -29.50 -15.60 21.38
N TYR A 179 -28.77 -14.68 20.76
CA TYR A 179 -27.31 -14.63 20.79
C TYR A 179 -26.86 -13.85 22.04
N PRO A 180 -25.99 -14.40 22.91
CA PRO A 180 -25.60 -13.71 24.13
C PRO A 180 -24.74 -12.49 23.86
N ASP A 181 -24.95 -11.45 24.65
CA ASP A 181 -24.15 -10.24 24.62
C ASP A 181 -22.66 -10.51 24.83
N GLY A 182 -21.84 -9.73 24.13
CA GLY A 182 -20.39 -9.79 24.21
C GLY A 182 -19.74 -10.94 23.44
N ILE A 183 -20.51 -11.93 22.96
CA ILE A 183 -19.97 -13.03 22.17
C ILE A 183 -19.54 -12.52 20.78
N PRO A 184 -18.30 -12.79 20.34
CA PRO A 184 -17.85 -12.36 19.03
C PRO A 184 -18.45 -13.24 17.93
N ILE A 185 -18.89 -12.59 16.85
CA ILE A 185 -19.23 -13.24 15.59
C ILE A 185 -18.11 -12.94 14.60
N ALA A 186 -17.64 -13.98 13.90
CA ALA A 186 -16.63 -13.84 12.86
C ALA A 186 -17.31 -13.58 11.50
N HIS A 187 -16.86 -12.55 10.82
CA HIS A 187 -17.35 -12.12 9.52
C HIS A 187 -16.26 -12.30 8.47
N ILE A 188 -16.53 -13.17 7.51
CA ILE A 188 -15.67 -13.46 6.37
C ILE A 188 -16.19 -12.64 5.19
N ILE A 189 -15.42 -11.64 4.79
CA ILE A 189 -15.69 -10.86 3.59
C ILE A 189 -15.06 -11.61 2.42
N HIS A 190 -15.85 -11.92 1.40
CA HIS A 190 -15.38 -12.67 0.23
C HIS A 190 -15.85 -12.02 -1.06
N LYS A 191 -15.12 -12.29 -2.15
CA LYS A 191 -15.55 -11.89 -3.49
C LYS A 191 -16.84 -12.62 -3.86
N THR A 192 -17.80 -11.92 -4.45
CA THR A 192 -19.08 -12.50 -4.87
C THR A 192 -18.89 -13.63 -5.89
N ASP A 193 -18.07 -13.36 -6.92
CA ASP A 193 -17.89 -14.21 -8.10
C ASP A 193 -17.18 -15.54 -7.82
N SER A 194 -16.15 -15.48 -6.99
CA SER A 194 -15.18 -16.57 -6.79
C SER A 194 -15.24 -17.15 -5.39
N LYS A 195 -15.99 -16.52 -4.47
CA LYS A 195 -16.05 -16.85 -3.04
C LYS A 195 -14.69 -16.87 -2.33
N LYS A 196 -13.63 -16.36 -2.99
CA LYS A 196 -12.31 -16.22 -2.40
C LYS A 196 -12.37 -15.21 -1.27
N ILE A 197 -11.75 -15.57 -0.15
CA ILE A 197 -11.71 -14.73 1.04
C ILE A 197 -10.92 -13.46 0.71
N HIS A 198 -11.51 -12.32 1.04
CA HIS A 198 -10.95 -10.99 0.82
C HIS A 198 -10.44 -10.38 2.12
N ALA A 199 -11.22 -10.49 3.20
CA ALA A 199 -10.84 -10.02 4.51
C ALA A 199 -11.60 -10.77 5.61
N PHE A 200 -11.10 -10.67 6.84
CA PHE A 200 -11.78 -11.15 8.03
C PHE A 200 -11.95 -9.99 8.99
N THR A 201 -13.10 -9.96 9.65
CA THR A 201 -13.34 -9.07 10.78
C THR A 201 -14.20 -9.78 11.82
N LYS A 202 -14.36 -9.19 12.98
CA LYS A 202 -15.22 -9.70 14.04
C LYS A 202 -15.87 -8.55 14.78
N GLY A 203 -17.10 -8.76 15.21
CA GLY A 203 -17.82 -7.83 16.08
C GLY A 203 -18.44 -8.60 17.23
N LYS A 204 -18.62 -7.92 18.36
CA LYS A 204 -19.30 -8.48 19.52
C LYS A 204 -20.79 -8.19 19.41
N VAL A 205 -21.61 -9.16 19.81
CA VAL A 205 -23.06 -8.95 19.97
C VAL A 205 -23.31 -7.91 21.05
N ASN A 206 -24.19 -6.97 20.75
CA ASN A 206 -24.72 -5.97 21.67
C ASN A 206 -26.24 -5.90 21.47
N GLY A 207 -26.99 -6.47 22.41
CA GLY A 207 -28.41 -6.71 22.26
C GLY A 207 -28.68 -7.72 21.15
N ASP A 208 -29.45 -7.32 20.15
CA ASP A 208 -29.83 -8.16 19.01
C ASP A 208 -28.99 -7.87 17.75
N SER A 209 -27.83 -7.23 17.89
CA SER A 209 -27.06 -6.77 16.73
C SER A 209 -25.54 -6.85 16.89
N VAL A 210 -24.87 -6.90 15.74
CA VAL A 210 -23.43 -6.66 15.60
C VAL A 210 -23.22 -5.65 14.48
N ASP A 211 -22.67 -4.49 14.84
CA ASP A 211 -22.26 -3.45 13.91
C ASP A 211 -20.74 -3.35 13.87
N ILE A 212 -20.16 -3.47 12.67
CA ILE A 212 -18.71 -3.41 12.47
C ILE A 212 -18.41 -2.31 11.46
N ASP A 213 -17.65 -1.31 11.88
CA ASP A 213 -17.02 -0.38 10.95
C ASP A 213 -15.87 -1.08 10.22
N TRP A 214 -16.03 -1.24 8.92
CA TRP A 214 -15.02 -1.85 8.07
C TRP A 214 -14.52 -0.83 7.03
N MET A 215 -13.20 -0.65 6.99
CA MET A 215 -12.57 0.25 6.02
C MET A 215 -12.34 -0.49 4.70
N THR A 216 -12.99 -0.02 3.63
CA THR A 216 -12.95 -0.67 2.32
C THR A 216 -11.54 -0.73 1.75
N LEU A 217 -11.15 -1.90 1.27
CA LEU A 217 -9.83 -2.15 0.68
C LEU A 217 -10.03 -2.90 -0.63
N ASN A 218 -9.55 -2.35 -1.76
CA ASN A 218 -9.55 -3.11 -3.01
C ASN A 218 -8.42 -4.15 -3.04
N GLY A 219 -7.35 -3.94 -2.27
CA GLY A 219 -6.17 -4.81 -2.22
C GLY A 219 -5.04 -4.31 -3.12
N PRO A 220 -3.80 -4.76 -2.87
CA PRO A 220 -2.65 -4.36 -3.67
C PRO A 220 -2.74 -5.00 -5.06
N TRP A 221 -2.49 -4.21 -6.11
CA TRP A 221 -2.37 -4.65 -7.51
C TRP A 221 -3.63 -5.13 -8.23
N GLU A 222 -4.78 -5.24 -7.55
CA GLU A 222 -6.02 -5.59 -8.22
C GLU A 222 -6.77 -4.36 -8.73
N LYS A 223 -7.03 -4.34 -10.04
CA LYS A 223 -7.36 -3.15 -10.82
C LYS A 223 -8.73 -3.24 -11.49
N ALA A 224 -9.62 -4.06 -10.92
CA ALA A 224 -10.99 -4.22 -11.38
C ALA A 224 -11.96 -3.85 -10.25
N HIS A 225 -13.19 -3.49 -10.64
CA HIS A 225 -14.32 -3.37 -9.73
C HIS A 225 -14.49 -4.67 -8.94
N LYS A 226 -14.77 -4.55 -7.64
CA LYS A 226 -14.98 -5.72 -6.78
C LYS A 226 -16.34 -5.70 -6.14
N LYS A 227 -17.07 -6.79 -6.30
CA LYS A 227 -18.29 -7.05 -5.55
C LYS A 227 -17.97 -8.00 -4.39
N LEU A 228 -18.35 -7.58 -3.20
CA LEU A 228 -18.06 -8.26 -1.94
C LEU A 228 -19.35 -8.63 -1.23
N LYS A 229 -19.39 -9.84 -0.71
CA LYS A 229 -20.39 -10.31 0.25
C LYS A 229 -19.72 -10.65 1.58
N VAL A 230 -20.54 -10.70 2.63
CA VAL A 230 -20.09 -11.10 3.96
C VAL A 230 -20.80 -12.38 4.35
N LYS A 231 -20.04 -13.36 4.85
CA LYS A 231 -20.57 -14.50 5.57
C LYS A 231 -20.23 -14.40 7.04
N ALA A 232 -21.20 -14.66 7.90
CA ALA A 232 -20.94 -14.79 9.32
C ALA A 232 -21.21 -16.22 9.78
N HIS A 233 -20.32 -16.73 10.62
CA HIS A 233 -20.42 -18.04 11.25
C HIS A 233 -20.73 -17.85 12.73
N GLY A 234 -21.79 -18.49 13.23
CA GLY A 234 -22.16 -18.40 14.64
C GLY A 234 -23.45 -19.15 14.96
N GLY A 235 -23.51 -19.80 16.13
CA GLY A 235 -24.67 -20.56 16.58
C GLY A 235 -25.05 -21.70 15.63
N LYS A 236 -26.34 -21.76 15.25
CA LYS A 236 -26.95 -22.83 14.43
C LYS A 236 -26.71 -22.73 12.92
N GLY A 237 -25.85 -21.83 12.42
CA GLY A 237 -25.60 -21.77 10.97
C GLY A 237 -24.69 -20.69 10.45
N VAL A 238 -24.70 -20.56 9.13
CA VAL A 238 -23.97 -19.55 8.36
C VAL A 238 -24.99 -18.70 7.61
N LYS A 239 -24.89 -17.39 7.73
CA LYS A 239 -25.69 -16.44 6.94
C LYS A 239 -24.77 -15.66 6.00
N GLU A 240 -25.25 -15.35 4.81
CA GLU A 240 -24.58 -14.46 3.86
C GLU A 240 -25.35 -13.13 3.78
N SER A 241 -24.66 -12.06 3.42
CA SER A 241 -25.25 -10.74 3.28
C SER A 241 -26.37 -10.69 2.24
N SER A 242 -27.46 -9.99 2.58
CA SER A 242 -28.62 -9.79 1.69
C SER A 242 -28.29 -8.92 0.48
N ASN A 243 -27.31 -8.02 0.63
CA ASN A 243 -26.78 -7.17 -0.42
C ASN A 243 -25.27 -7.39 -0.65
N GLU A 244 -24.78 -6.76 -1.71
CA GLU A 244 -23.38 -6.73 -2.09
C GLU A 244 -22.82 -5.32 -1.90
N LEU A 245 -21.53 -5.25 -1.58
CA LEU A 245 -20.77 -4.02 -1.61
C LEU A 245 -19.91 -4.01 -2.87
N GLU A 246 -20.11 -3.01 -3.73
CA GLU A 246 -19.20 -2.73 -4.83
C GLU A 246 -18.12 -1.73 -4.39
N ILE A 247 -16.85 -2.14 -4.44
CA ILE A 247 -15.72 -1.22 -4.33
C ILE A 247 -15.47 -0.60 -5.70
N GLU A 248 -15.75 0.69 -5.78
CA GLU A 248 -15.47 1.50 -6.97
C GLU A 248 -13.98 1.77 -7.12
N ILE A 249 -13.54 1.68 -8.36
CA ILE A 249 -12.26 2.20 -8.81
C ILE A 249 -12.50 3.27 -9.88
N PRO A 250 -11.63 4.27 -10.03
CA PRO A 250 -11.71 5.19 -11.15
C PRO A 250 -11.64 4.44 -12.47
N ALA A 251 -12.44 4.89 -13.45
CA ALA A 251 -12.47 4.31 -14.78
C ALA A 251 -11.10 4.48 -15.46
N GLU A 252 -10.80 3.59 -16.40
CA GLU A 252 -9.67 3.84 -17.28
C GLU A 252 -9.93 5.08 -18.13
N HIS A 253 -8.87 5.84 -18.38
CA HIS A 253 -8.94 7.06 -19.14
C HIS A 253 -7.69 7.18 -20.00
N ASP A 254 -7.87 7.59 -21.25
CA ASP A 254 -6.80 7.91 -22.17
C ASP A 254 -7.17 9.20 -22.88
N GLU A 255 -6.29 10.19 -22.80
CA GLU A 255 -6.39 11.46 -23.49
C GLU A 255 -5.09 11.71 -24.24
N ARG A 256 -5.20 12.11 -25.52
CA ARG A 256 -4.07 12.69 -26.25
C ARG A 256 -4.12 14.20 -26.08
N VAL A 257 -3.12 14.75 -25.42
CA VAL A 257 -2.91 16.20 -25.32
C VAL A 257 -1.97 16.62 -26.44
N TYR A 258 -2.37 17.62 -27.20
CA TYR A 258 -1.54 18.22 -28.24
C TYR A 258 -1.88 19.70 -28.33
N VAL A 259 -0.85 20.53 -28.42
CA VAL A 259 -1.00 21.94 -28.75
C VAL A 259 0.05 22.30 -29.81
N PRO A 260 -0.40 22.90 -30.91
CA PRO A 260 0.48 23.26 -32.00
C PRO A 260 1.37 24.45 -31.62
N ALA A 261 2.50 24.55 -32.31
CA ALA A 261 3.42 25.69 -32.18
C ALA A 261 2.76 27.02 -32.59
N ASN A 262 3.27 28.13 -32.06
CA ASN A 262 2.88 29.51 -32.43
C ASN A 262 1.42 29.89 -32.18
N LEU A 263 0.70 29.12 -31.37
CA LEU A 263 -0.68 29.43 -31.06
C LEU A 263 -0.77 30.71 -30.21
N ASN A 264 -1.82 31.51 -30.40
CA ASN A 264 -1.95 32.76 -29.65
C ASN A 264 -2.33 32.45 -28.21
N ARG A 265 -1.65 33.06 -27.23
CA ARG A 265 -1.93 32.85 -25.81
C ARG A 265 -3.39 33.16 -25.45
N ALA A 266 -4.01 34.12 -26.14
CA ALA A 266 -5.41 34.48 -25.98
C ALA A 266 -6.40 33.42 -26.53
N GLU A 267 -5.95 32.50 -27.38
CA GLU A 267 -6.80 31.44 -27.95
C GLU A 267 -6.88 30.19 -27.05
N VAL A 268 -6.03 30.07 -26.02
CA VAL A 268 -5.96 28.88 -25.15
C VAL A 268 -6.05 29.13 -23.66
N LEU A 269 -5.78 30.36 -23.23
CA LEU A 269 -6.09 30.73 -21.87
C LEU A 269 -7.59 31.03 -21.79
N ASP A 270 -8.33 30.10 -21.19
CA ASP A 270 -9.64 30.44 -20.61
C ASP A 270 -9.43 31.61 -19.63
N GLN A 271 -10.40 32.53 -19.57
CA GLN A 271 -10.34 33.69 -18.68
C GLN A 271 -10.05 33.26 -17.24
N VAL A 272 -8.84 33.48 -16.74
CA VAL A 272 -8.51 33.18 -15.34
C VAL A 272 -9.11 34.30 -14.49
N GLU A 273 -9.99 33.92 -13.55
CA GLU A 273 -10.49 34.83 -12.52
C GLU A 273 -9.47 34.89 -11.38
N VAL A 274 -8.78 36.02 -11.27
CA VAL A 274 -7.86 36.27 -10.15
C VAL A 274 -8.57 37.11 -9.08
N PRO A 275 -8.41 36.78 -7.78
CA PRO A 275 -8.87 37.63 -6.70
C PRO A 275 -8.18 38.99 -6.78
N SER A 276 -8.94 40.06 -6.94
CA SER A 276 -8.38 41.41 -7.14
C SER A 276 -8.36 42.26 -5.87
N LEU A 277 -9.13 41.87 -4.85
CA LEU A 277 -9.13 42.52 -3.55
C LEU A 277 -9.64 41.56 -2.47
N THR A 278 -8.79 41.26 -1.49
CA THR A 278 -9.13 40.47 -0.30
C THR A 278 -8.99 41.35 0.93
N ILE A 279 -10.08 41.58 1.64
CA ILE A 279 -10.10 42.32 2.91
C ILE A 279 -10.69 41.40 3.98
N PHE A 280 -9.97 41.19 5.08
CA PHE A 280 -10.37 40.30 6.18
C PHE A 280 -10.79 38.88 5.74
N GLY A 281 -10.11 38.31 4.74
CA GLY A 281 -10.39 36.94 4.26
C GLY A 281 -11.65 36.81 3.37
N ILE A 282 -12.28 37.92 3.00
CA ILE A 282 -13.42 37.95 2.08
C ILE A 282 -12.96 38.55 0.74
N THR A 283 -13.16 37.82 -0.35
CA THR A 283 -12.87 38.26 -1.71
C THR A 283 -13.99 39.17 -2.20
N LEU A 284 -13.70 40.45 -2.43
CA LEU A 284 -14.70 41.47 -2.78
C LEU A 284 -14.91 41.62 -4.30
N THR A 285 -13.91 41.27 -5.11
CA THR A 285 -13.98 41.35 -6.57
C THR A 285 -13.10 40.29 -7.25
N THR A 286 -13.65 39.55 -8.20
CA THR A 286 -12.89 38.73 -9.17
C THR A 286 -12.59 39.57 -10.41
N LYS A 287 -11.32 39.64 -10.82
CA LYS A 287 -10.92 40.29 -12.07
C LYS A 287 -10.66 39.23 -13.12
N LYS A 288 -11.33 39.34 -14.26
CA LYS A 288 -11.01 38.57 -15.46
C LYS A 288 -9.74 39.14 -16.08
N VAL A 289 -8.67 38.37 -16.09
CA VAL A 289 -7.41 38.78 -16.70
C VAL A 289 -7.13 37.87 -17.90
N ILE A 290 -7.02 38.46 -19.09
CA ILE A 290 -6.36 37.82 -20.24
C ILE A 290 -4.87 38.02 -19.99
N GLN A 291 -4.18 36.98 -19.55
CA GLN A 291 -2.77 37.09 -19.19
C GLN A 291 -1.89 36.91 -20.44
N GLY A 292 -1.54 38.04 -21.06
CA GLY A 292 -0.48 38.17 -22.06
C GLY A 292 -0.95 38.32 -23.51
N SER A 293 -0.65 39.47 -24.12
CA SER A 293 -0.66 39.65 -25.56
C SER A 293 0.66 39.11 -26.13
N GLY A 294 0.67 37.87 -26.61
CA GLY A 294 1.85 37.24 -27.21
C GLY A 294 1.53 35.87 -27.79
N ARG A 295 2.28 35.44 -28.81
CA ARG A 295 2.25 34.05 -29.30
C ARG A 295 3.02 33.16 -28.32
N PHE A 296 2.61 31.91 -28.13
CA PHE A 296 3.51 30.91 -27.55
C PHE A 296 4.74 30.81 -28.46
N VAL A 297 5.91 31.15 -27.94
CA VAL A 297 7.16 31.14 -28.73
C VAL A 297 7.84 29.76 -28.72
N ALA A 298 7.39 28.83 -27.87
CA ALA A 298 7.98 27.50 -27.76
C ALA A 298 7.28 26.48 -28.67
N GLY A 299 8.05 25.51 -29.20
CA GLY A 299 7.62 24.55 -30.21
C GLY A 299 6.45 23.64 -29.81
N GLU A 300 6.03 22.77 -30.74
CA GLU A 300 4.91 21.83 -30.51
C GLU A 300 5.11 21.02 -29.23
N TYR A 301 4.05 20.86 -28.43
CA TYR A 301 4.06 19.93 -27.31
C TYR A 301 2.91 18.94 -27.41
N GLY A 302 3.19 17.72 -26.96
CA GLY A 302 2.25 16.62 -27.14
C GLY A 302 2.62 15.38 -26.35
N TYR A 303 1.60 14.79 -25.73
CA TYR A 303 1.74 13.60 -24.89
C TYR A 303 0.40 12.89 -24.72
N ASN A 304 0.45 11.63 -24.31
CA ASN A 304 -0.75 10.94 -23.84
C ASN A 304 -0.78 11.02 -22.32
N LEU A 305 -1.95 11.38 -21.78
CA LEU A 305 -2.32 11.14 -20.40
C LEU A 305 -3.11 9.85 -20.34
N SER A 306 -2.74 8.96 -19.45
CA SER A 306 -3.54 7.78 -19.21
C SER A 306 -3.63 7.39 -17.76
N ILE A 307 -4.84 7.00 -17.36
CA ILE A 307 -5.11 6.31 -16.11
C ILE A 307 -5.44 4.89 -16.50
N ASN A 308 -4.43 4.04 -16.45
CA ASN A 308 -4.61 2.63 -16.77
C ASN A 308 -4.14 1.81 -15.59
N ARG A 309 -4.98 0.85 -15.17
CA ARG A 309 -4.56 -0.13 -14.17
C ARG A 309 -3.95 0.53 -12.93
N GLY A 310 -4.53 1.65 -12.50
CA GLY A 310 -4.12 2.33 -11.29
C GLY A 310 -2.82 3.11 -11.34
N VAL A 311 -2.34 3.44 -12.53
CA VAL A 311 -1.16 4.27 -12.74
C VAL A 311 -1.60 5.48 -13.54
N PHE A 312 -1.24 6.68 -13.06
CA PHE A 312 -1.39 7.89 -13.86
C PHE A 312 -0.10 8.10 -14.65
N GLN A 313 -0.17 8.06 -15.98
CA GLN A 313 0.98 8.08 -16.85
C GLN A 313 0.93 9.26 -17.81
N ILE A 314 2.04 9.97 -17.90
CA ILE A 314 2.35 10.91 -18.98
C ILE A 314 3.32 10.22 -19.92
N HIS A 315 2.96 10.07 -21.19
CA HIS A 315 3.83 9.45 -22.19
C HIS A 315 4.04 10.38 -23.37
N CYS A 316 5.26 10.88 -23.52
CA CYS A 316 5.68 11.63 -24.70
C CYS A 316 6.49 10.72 -25.64
N LYS A 317 6.10 10.69 -26.92
CA LYS A 317 6.79 10.00 -27.99
C LYS A 317 7.47 11.04 -28.88
N MET A 318 8.78 10.95 -29.00
CA MET A 318 9.60 11.92 -29.71
C MET A 318 10.19 11.27 -30.95
N LYS A 319 10.05 11.91 -32.10
CA LYS A 319 10.75 11.50 -33.32
C LYS A 319 11.95 12.40 -33.56
N LEU A 320 13.10 11.77 -33.83
CA LEU A 320 14.31 12.50 -34.17
C LEU A 320 14.42 12.68 -35.69
N ASN A 321 14.40 13.93 -36.12
CA ASN A 321 14.65 14.34 -37.49
C ASN A 321 16.14 14.67 -37.64
N ILE A 322 16.91 13.67 -38.06
CA ILE A 322 18.37 13.76 -38.19
C ILE A 322 18.73 14.72 -39.33
N LYS A 323 19.41 15.82 -39.01
CA LYS A 323 19.83 16.81 -40.00
C LYS A 323 21.16 16.41 -40.66
N HIS A 324 21.42 17.05 -41.80
CA HIS A 324 22.66 16.83 -42.55
C HIS A 324 23.89 17.12 -41.68
N GLY A 325 24.89 16.23 -41.75
CA GLY A 325 26.16 16.37 -41.03
C GLY A 325 26.22 15.71 -39.64
N VAL A 326 25.10 15.20 -39.10
CA VAL A 326 25.09 14.47 -37.82
C VAL A 326 25.90 13.16 -37.93
N LYS A 327 26.84 12.97 -37.00
CA LYS A 327 27.72 11.80 -36.90
C LYS A 327 27.11 10.68 -36.04
N LEU A 328 26.11 10.98 -35.21
CA LEU A 328 25.35 10.01 -34.41
C LEU A 328 24.47 9.13 -35.32
N SER A 329 24.94 7.92 -35.62
CA SER A 329 24.20 6.91 -36.39
C SER A 329 24.28 5.52 -35.74
N GLY A 330 23.42 4.60 -36.19
CA GLY A 330 23.39 3.19 -35.78
C GLY A 330 23.47 2.99 -34.25
N THR A 331 24.47 2.23 -33.81
CA THR A 331 24.70 1.95 -32.38
C THR A 331 25.01 3.19 -31.55
N LYS A 332 25.68 4.21 -32.11
CA LYS A 332 26.00 5.46 -31.40
C LYS A 332 24.72 6.23 -31.07
N LEU A 333 23.83 6.38 -32.07
CA LEU A 333 22.52 7.01 -31.89
C LEU A 333 21.65 6.25 -30.89
N ARG A 334 21.65 4.91 -30.95
CA ARG A 334 20.93 4.07 -29.97
C ARG A 334 21.43 4.28 -28.54
N ARG A 335 22.74 4.38 -28.34
CA ARG A 335 23.35 4.66 -27.03
C ARG A 335 23.00 6.07 -26.54
N ALA A 336 23.03 7.05 -27.43
CA ALA A 336 22.63 8.43 -27.12
C ALA A 336 21.17 8.50 -26.65
N LYS A 337 20.23 7.96 -27.43
CA LYS A 337 18.80 7.82 -27.06
C LYS A 337 18.60 7.18 -25.69
N LYS A 338 19.35 6.13 -25.35
CA LYS A 338 19.26 5.48 -24.03
C LYS A 338 19.75 6.39 -22.90
N ARG A 339 20.81 7.17 -23.11
CA ARG A 339 21.29 8.15 -22.11
C ARG A 339 20.29 9.28 -21.91
N TRP A 340 19.81 9.89 -23.00
CA TRP A 340 18.83 10.98 -22.94
C TRP A 340 17.53 10.53 -22.27
N LYS A 341 17.01 9.35 -22.64
CA LYS A 341 15.85 8.75 -21.97
C LYS A 341 16.10 8.55 -20.47
N LYS A 342 17.29 8.07 -20.09
CA LYS A 342 17.63 7.86 -18.69
C LYS A 342 17.64 9.17 -17.92
N GLU A 343 18.28 10.21 -18.46
CA GLU A 343 18.32 11.56 -17.89
C GLU A 343 16.90 12.11 -17.68
N ILE A 344 16.07 12.08 -18.73
CA ILE A 344 14.67 12.52 -18.69
C ILE A 344 13.90 11.77 -17.61
N GLU A 345 13.88 10.43 -17.65
CA GLU A 345 13.05 9.65 -16.75
C GLU A 345 13.57 9.65 -15.30
N SER A 346 14.88 9.73 -15.07
CA SER A 346 15.39 9.90 -13.69
C SER A 346 15.02 11.24 -13.07
N THR A 347 14.82 12.24 -13.93
CA THR A 347 14.45 13.59 -13.52
C THR A 347 12.93 13.66 -13.32
N TRP A 348 12.11 13.21 -14.27
CA TRP A 348 10.64 13.38 -14.26
C TRP A 348 9.84 12.26 -13.61
N ASP A 349 10.34 11.01 -13.65
CA ASP A 349 9.56 9.87 -13.20
C ASP A 349 9.61 9.71 -11.66
N LYS A 350 8.54 9.16 -11.08
CA LYS A 350 8.45 8.74 -9.67
C LYS A 350 8.78 9.85 -8.64
N LYS A 351 8.39 11.10 -8.90
CA LYS A 351 8.49 12.18 -7.91
C LYS A 351 7.29 12.24 -6.98
N TRP A 352 6.10 12.00 -7.54
CA TRP A 352 4.85 12.17 -6.82
C TRP A 352 3.85 11.05 -7.08
N LYS A 353 2.81 11.05 -6.25
CA LYS A 353 1.62 10.20 -6.36
C LYS A 353 0.39 11.04 -6.03
N GLU A 354 -0.73 10.76 -6.69
CA GLU A 354 -2.02 11.36 -6.37
C GLU A 354 -2.72 10.50 -5.33
N HIS A 355 -3.21 11.11 -4.25
CA HIS A 355 -3.96 10.42 -3.20
C HIS A 355 -5.34 11.05 -2.98
N ARG A 356 -6.38 10.21 -2.95
CA ARG A 356 -7.78 10.62 -2.86
C ARG A 356 -8.05 11.36 -1.56
N ILE A 357 -8.61 12.56 -1.66
CA ILE A 357 -9.08 13.31 -0.50
C ILE A 357 -10.27 12.54 0.11
N GLY A 358 -10.27 12.39 1.44
CA GLY A 358 -11.29 11.60 2.16
C GLY A 358 -10.99 10.10 2.32
N CYS A 359 -9.81 9.63 1.89
CA CYS A 359 -9.32 8.30 2.28
C CYS A 359 -9.01 8.27 3.79
N GLN A 360 -9.73 7.43 4.54
CA GLN A 360 -9.60 7.33 6.01
C GLN A 360 -8.28 6.68 6.47
N ARG A 361 -7.43 6.19 5.54
CA ARG A 361 -6.06 5.75 5.84
C ARG A 361 -5.06 6.91 5.95
N GLY A 362 -5.46 8.12 5.54
CA GLY A 362 -4.59 9.29 5.49
C GLY A 362 -3.39 9.11 4.56
N ASP A 363 -2.37 9.95 4.71
CA ASP A 363 -1.23 10.02 3.78
C ASP A 363 -0.27 8.82 3.87
N LYS A 364 -0.43 8.00 4.91
CA LYS A 364 0.27 6.72 5.09
C LYS A 364 -0.43 5.55 4.37
N CYS A 365 -1.43 5.84 3.53
CA CYS A 365 -2.12 4.83 2.75
C CYS A 365 -1.15 4.03 1.87
N ASN A 366 -1.26 2.71 1.92
CA ASN A 366 -0.39 1.78 1.18
C ASN A 366 -1.10 1.13 -0.02
N CYS A 367 -2.19 1.73 -0.51
CA CYS A 367 -2.95 1.23 -1.67
C CYS A 367 -2.20 1.49 -2.99
N ALA A 368 -1.00 0.93 -3.13
CA ALA A 368 -0.17 1.08 -4.32
C ALA A 368 -0.94 0.62 -5.57
N GLY A 369 -1.19 1.56 -6.49
CA GLY A 369 -1.68 1.26 -7.83
C GLY A 369 -3.20 1.20 -8.00
N GLY A 370 -3.95 2.23 -7.54
CA GLY A 370 -5.10 2.69 -8.33
C GLY A 370 -6.48 2.78 -7.71
N CYS A 371 -6.67 2.43 -6.45
CA CYS A 371 -8.02 2.58 -5.85
C CYS A 371 -8.20 3.98 -5.27
N CYS A 372 -7.27 4.41 -4.41
CA CYS A 372 -7.23 5.75 -3.83
C CYS A 372 -5.85 6.41 -3.98
N LEU A 373 -4.85 5.71 -4.52
CA LEU A 373 -3.50 6.22 -4.70
C LEU A 373 -2.99 5.86 -6.09
N PHE A 374 -2.61 6.85 -6.88
CA PHE A 374 -2.06 6.70 -8.23
C PHE A 374 -0.60 7.15 -8.25
N PRO A 375 0.37 6.24 -8.44
CA PRO A 375 1.72 6.66 -8.75
C PRO A 375 1.72 7.41 -10.08
N ILE A 376 2.39 8.55 -10.12
CA ILE A 376 2.60 9.33 -11.34
C ILE A 376 3.84 8.79 -12.05
N ARG A 377 3.68 8.47 -13.33
CA ARG A 377 4.76 7.95 -14.17
C ARG A 377 4.97 8.83 -15.39
N VAL A 378 6.19 9.30 -15.60
CA VAL A 378 6.56 10.07 -16.78
C VAL A 378 7.45 9.23 -17.67
N LYS A 379 7.06 9.07 -18.93
CA LYS A 379 7.73 8.22 -19.91
C LYS A 379 8.12 8.98 -21.16
N CYS A 380 9.35 8.76 -21.59
CA CYS A 380 9.89 9.24 -22.86
C CYS A 380 10.14 8.05 -23.80
N SER A 381 9.76 8.17 -25.08
CA SER A 381 10.06 7.15 -26.08
C SER A 381 10.53 7.77 -27.38
N PHE A 382 11.69 7.34 -27.88
CA PHE A 382 12.16 7.72 -29.22
C PHE A 382 11.58 6.77 -30.26
N VAL A 383 10.78 7.29 -31.18
CA VAL A 383 10.03 6.51 -32.18
C VAL A 383 10.43 6.89 -33.61
N SER A 384 10.11 6.03 -34.57
CA SER A 384 10.24 6.31 -36.01
C SER A 384 8.96 6.85 -36.64
N GLY A 385 7.82 6.69 -35.96
CA GLY A 385 6.49 7.15 -36.38
C GLY A 385 5.49 7.09 -35.21
N GLY A 386 4.36 7.78 -35.35
CA GLY A 386 3.35 7.87 -34.29
C GLY A 386 3.79 8.73 -33.11
N GLU A 387 4.70 9.67 -33.37
CA GLU A 387 5.20 10.67 -32.45
C GLU A 387 4.13 11.66 -32.01
N HIS A 388 4.40 12.29 -30.87
CA HIS A 388 3.68 13.45 -30.39
C HIS A 388 4.42 14.74 -30.71
N VAL A 389 5.77 14.71 -30.67
CA VAL A 389 6.63 15.85 -30.99
C VAL A 389 7.77 15.46 -31.92
N ASN A 390 8.17 16.42 -32.75
CA ASN A 390 9.31 16.32 -33.65
C ASN A 390 10.52 17.07 -33.08
N VAL A 391 11.68 16.42 -33.06
CA VAL A 391 12.93 17.02 -32.60
C VAL A 391 13.98 16.89 -33.69
N ASN A 392 14.43 18.01 -34.20
CA ASN A 392 15.55 18.10 -35.13
C ASN A 392 16.85 17.83 -34.37
N LEU A 393 17.63 16.86 -34.82
CA LEU A 393 18.98 16.64 -34.29
C LEU A 393 20.00 17.27 -35.24
N TRP A 394 20.73 18.26 -34.74
CA TRP A 394 21.75 19.02 -35.45
C TRP A 394 23.17 18.54 -35.09
N PRO A 395 24.15 18.70 -36.00
CA PRO A 395 25.52 18.30 -35.75
C PRO A 395 26.22 19.23 -34.74
N GLY A 396 27.22 18.71 -34.04
CA GLY A 396 28.05 19.51 -33.14
C GLY A 396 27.27 20.01 -31.91
N ALA A 397 27.44 21.29 -31.57
CA ALA A 397 26.85 21.93 -30.39
C ALA A 397 26.19 23.27 -30.78
N PRO A 398 25.22 23.78 -29.98
CA PRO A 398 24.63 25.08 -30.24
C PRO A 398 25.69 26.18 -30.06
N THR A 399 25.53 27.28 -30.78
CA THR A 399 26.49 28.39 -30.80
C THR A 399 26.01 29.61 -30.01
N GLY A 400 24.73 29.66 -29.63
CA GLY A 400 24.16 30.73 -28.82
C GLY A 400 23.80 32.01 -29.59
N THR A 401 24.03 32.05 -30.91
CA THR A 401 23.75 33.21 -31.77
C THR A 401 22.90 32.79 -32.96
N ALA A 402 21.67 33.26 -33.13
CA ALA A 402 20.88 32.89 -34.32
C ALA A 402 21.52 33.43 -35.62
N SER A 403 21.92 32.55 -36.56
CA SER A 403 22.33 32.97 -37.92
C SER A 403 21.86 31.99 -39.00
N GLY A 404 21.05 32.47 -39.95
CA GLY A 404 20.55 31.68 -41.08
C GLY A 404 19.47 30.66 -40.73
N ALA A 405 19.41 29.54 -41.47
CA ALA A 405 18.39 28.47 -41.31
C ALA A 405 18.69 27.45 -40.19
N ASN A 406 19.82 27.60 -39.48
CA ASN A 406 20.15 26.81 -38.29
C ASN A 406 19.66 27.59 -37.05
N PRO A 407 18.83 27.00 -36.17
CA PRO A 407 18.28 27.70 -35.01
C PRO A 407 19.34 28.18 -34.01
N GLN A 408 20.53 27.54 -33.99
CA GLN A 408 21.70 27.90 -33.18
C GLN A 408 21.49 27.98 -31.65
N TRP A 409 20.32 27.55 -31.18
CA TRP A 409 19.93 27.44 -29.78
C TRP A 409 19.38 26.05 -29.49
N TRP A 410 19.59 25.55 -28.28
CA TRP A 410 19.02 24.28 -27.83
C TRP A 410 17.61 24.51 -27.32
N ASP A 411 16.61 23.87 -27.93
CA ASP A 411 15.21 24.01 -27.55
C ASP A 411 14.45 22.67 -27.68
N ASN A 412 13.15 22.68 -27.39
CA ASN A 412 12.33 21.48 -27.40
C ASN A 412 12.20 20.82 -28.79
N ALA A 413 12.40 21.59 -29.87
CA ALA A 413 12.34 21.14 -31.25
C ALA A 413 13.73 20.95 -31.88
N ASN A 414 14.82 21.40 -31.24
CA ASN A 414 16.16 21.47 -31.82
C ASN A 414 17.23 21.03 -30.80
N TRP A 415 17.71 19.80 -30.95
CA TRP A 415 18.76 19.20 -30.13
C TRP A 415 20.07 19.10 -30.91
N TYR A 416 21.20 18.94 -30.21
CA TYR A 416 22.52 18.82 -30.81
C TYR A 416 23.27 17.54 -30.35
N GLU A 417 24.33 17.16 -31.06
CA GLU A 417 25.13 15.97 -30.73
C GLU A 417 25.90 16.11 -29.41
N THR A 418 26.30 17.34 -29.09
CA THR A 418 27.11 17.70 -27.92
C THR A 418 26.58 18.98 -27.28
N THR A 419 26.75 19.09 -25.97
CA THR A 419 26.51 20.29 -25.17
C THR A 419 27.64 21.31 -25.34
N SER A 420 27.38 22.58 -25.06
CA SER A 420 28.31 23.71 -25.24
C SER A 420 28.29 24.75 -24.11
N GLY A 421 27.35 24.63 -23.16
CA GLY A 421 27.03 25.66 -22.18
C GLY A 421 26.07 26.75 -22.69
N ALA A 422 25.79 26.82 -24.00
CA ALA A 422 24.78 27.73 -24.56
C ALA A 422 23.33 27.21 -24.37
N GLU A 423 23.17 25.96 -23.92
CA GLU A 423 21.90 25.30 -23.62
C GLU A 423 21.40 25.52 -22.17
N GLY A 424 21.95 26.49 -21.44
CA GLY A 424 21.65 26.70 -20.02
C GLY A 424 22.34 25.66 -19.12
N ASN A 425 21.57 24.89 -18.35
CA ASN A 425 22.13 23.87 -17.46
C ASN A 425 22.51 22.59 -18.25
N GLY A 426 23.76 22.53 -18.72
CA GLY A 426 24.30 21.41 -19.50
C GLY A 426 24.30 20.03 -18.82
N THR A 427 23.85 19.90 -17.57
CA THR A 427 23.74 18.60 -16.87
C THR A 427 22.39 17.90 -17.04
N VAL A 428 21.32 18.65 -17.33
CA VAL A 428 19.94 18.14 -17.41
C VAL A 428 19.16 18.70 -18.61
N VAL A 429 19.88 19.14 -19.64
CA VAL A 429 19.31 19.80 -20.82
C VAL A 429 18.18 18.99 -21.47
N HIS A 430 18.32 17.67 -21.62
CA HIS A 430 17.28 16.86 -22.26
C HIS A 430 16.04 16.76 -21.38
N ALA A 431 16.22 16.75 -20.06
CA ALA A 431 15.10 16.76 -19.12
C ALA A 431 14.37 18.12 -19.12
N HIS A 432 15.09 19.23 -19.21
CA HIS A 432 14.51 20.57 -19.36
C HIS A 432 13.67 20.66 -20.64
N GLU A 433 14.26 20.32 -21.79
CA GLU A 433 13.55 20.37 -23.09
C GLU A 433 12.38 19.39 -23.18
N PHE A 434 12.51 18.24 -22.52
CA PHE A 434 11.40 17.30 -22.40
C PHE A 434 10.24 17.91 -21.60
N GLY A 435 10.53 18.75 -20.59
CA GLY A 435 9.52 19.51 -19.86
C GLY A 435 8.64 20.34 -20.78
N HIS A 436 9.26 21.09 -21.71
CA HIS A 436 8.51 21.82 -22.74
C HIS A 436 7.68 20.91 -23.63
N SER A 437 8.20 19.73 -23.99
CA SER A 437 7.47 18.74 -24.80
C SER A 437 6.19 18.21 -24.11
N ILE A 438 6.09 18.34 -22.78
CA ILE A 438 4.90 18.03 -21.98
C ILE A 438 4.18 19.28 -21.44
N GLY A 439 4.48 20.45 -21.99
CA GLY A 439 3.76 21.69 -21.72
C GLY A 439 4.27 22.52 -20.53
N MET A 440 5.50 22.29 -20.06
CA MET A 440 6.12 23.14 -19.04
C MET A 440 6.69 24.40 -19.68
N GLU A 441 6.61 25.53 -18.99
CA GLU A 441 7.14 26.82 -19.45
C GLU A 441 8.46 27.14 -18.76
N ASP A 442 9.30 27.95 -19.40
CA ASP A 442 10.49 28.54 -18.80
C ASP A 442 10.13 29.42 -17.60
N GLU A 443 10.88 29.27 -16.50
CA GLU A 443 10.67 29.96 -15.21
C GLU A 443 11.71 31.07 -14.93
N TYR A 444 12.25 31.70 -15.96
CA TYR A 444 13.17 32.85 -15.83
C TYR A 444 12.61 34.11 -16.51
N VAL A 445 13.16 35.26 -16.14
CA VAL A 445 12.80 36.57 -16.72
C VAL A 445 13.06 36.56 -18.23
N GLY A 446 12.02 36.84 -19.03
CA GLY A 446 12.06 36.76 -20.49
C GLY A 446 11.63 35.41 -21.07
N GLY A 447 11.39 34.41 -20.21
CA GLY A 447 10.78 33.14 -20.57
C GLY A 447 9.26 33.23 -20.81
N SER A 448 8.65 32.12 -21.24
CA SER A 448 7.23 32.09 -21.63
C SER A 448 6.24 32.08 -20.47
N THR A 449 6.69 31.96 -19.20
CA THR A 449 5.80 31.94 -18.03
C THR A 449 5.38 33.33 -17.51
N ILE A 450 4.45 33.37 -16.55
CA ILE A 450 3.97 34.61 -15.92
C ILE A 450 4.90 35.06 -14.80
N ALA A 451 4.99 36.38 -14.55
CA ALA A 451 5.97 36.97 -13.65
C ALA A 451 5.96 36.40 -12.21
N ASP A 452 4.79 35.98 -11.70
CA ASP A 452 4.63 35.38 -10.37
C ASP A 452 5.38 34.03 -10.23
N PHE A 453 5.87 33.49 -11.34
CA PHE A 453 6.55 32.20 -11.43
C PHE A 453 7.96 32.30 -12.02
N TYR A 454 8.52 33.51 -12.08
CA TYR A 454 9.93 33.70 -12.40
C TYR A 454 10.82 33.38 -11.21
N ASP A 455 12.05 33.00 -11.53
CA ASP A 455 13.18 32.83 -10.63
C ASP A 455 12.94 31.85 -9.49
N VAL A 456 12.25 30.74 -9.79
CA VAL A 456 12.00 29.65 -8.84
C VAL A 456 13.32 28.92 -8.53
N PRO A 457 13.93 29.13 -7.35
CA PRO A 457 15.29 28.68 -7.13
C PRO A 457 15.44 27.17 -7.23
N GLY A 458 16.40 26.72 -8.04
CA GLY A 458 16.73 25.31 -8.20
C GLY A 458 15.75 24.52 -9.08
N SER A 459 14.75 25.17 -9.67
CA SER A 459 13.82 24.52 -10.58
C SER A 459 14.49 24.08 -11.88
N LEU A 460 14.09 22.90 -12.35
CA LEU A 460 14.48 22.34 -13.63
C LEU A 460 14.10 23.27 -14.79
N MET A 461 12.96 23.95 -14.72
CA MET A 461 12.49 24.86 -15.78
C MET A 461 13.11 26.26 -15.69
N GLN A 462 14.05 26.46 -14.75
CA GLN A 462 14.92 27.64 -14.67
C GLN A 462 16.35 27.20 -15.00
N SER A 463 17.26 27.25 -14.01
CA SER A 463 18.68 26.85 -14.15
C SER A 463 19.07 25.67 -13.26
N GLY A 464 18.11 25.10 -12.51
CA GLY A 464 18.33 24.03 -11.56
C GLY A 464 18.08 22.63 -12.11
N THR A 465 17.77 21.69 -11.22
CA THR A 465 17.60 20.26 -11.53
C THR A 465 16.37 19.65 -10.85
N MET A 466 15.64 20.42 -10.04
CA MET A 466 14.52 19.94 -9.25
C MET A 466 13.20 20.16 -9.95
N ILE A 467 12.31 19.17 -9.87
CA ILE A 467 10.93 19.36 -10.34
C ILE A 467 10.09 19.86 -9.17
N MET A 468 9.36 20.93 -9.42
CA MET A 468 8.56 21.62 -8.44
C MET A 468 7.09 21.21 -8.55
N LYS A 469 6.38 21.05 -7.43
CA LYS A 469 4.95 20.64 -7.43
C LYS A 469 4.09 21.53 -8.31
N GLN A 470 4.41 22.82 -8.37
CA GLN A 470 3.74 23.79 -9.24
C GLN A 470 3.77 23.41 -10.73
N HIS A 471 4.77 22.67 -11.22
CA HIS A 471 4.78 22.15 -12.60
C HIS A 471 3.55 21.28 -12.88
N TRP A 472 3.00 20.65 -11.85
CA TRP A 472 1.84 19.77 -11.95
C TRP A 472 0.50 20.52 -11.97
N ASP A 473 0.42 21.56 -11.14
CA ASP A 473 -0.78 22.39 -10.97
C ASP A 473 -0.88 23.49 -12.03
N ARG A 474 0.20 23.74 -12.76
CA ARG A 474 0.26 24.74 -13.83
C ARG A 474 -0.26 24.23 -15.15
N HIS A 475 -0.69 25.20 -15.93
CA HIS A 475 -1.42 25.02 -17.16
C HIS A 475 -0.47 24.75 -18.33
N PRO A 476 -0.48 23.55 -18.96
CA PRO A 476 0.20 23.25 -20.20
C PRO A 476 -0.51 23.91 -21.36
N ALA A 477 -0.51 25.24 -21.43
CA ALA A 477 -0.96 26.09 -22.54
C ALA A 477 -2.24 25.63 -23.33
N SER A 478 -3.16 24.86 -22.73
CA SER A 478 -4.25 24.06 -23.36
C SER A 478 -5.63 24.16 -22.67
N GLY A 479 -5.83 25.09 -21.75
CA GLY A 479 -7.02 25.27 -20.90
C GLY A 479 -6.91 24.67 -19.49
N LYS A 480 -6.12 23.60 -19.28
CA LYS A 480 -6.12 22.82 -18.01
C LYS A 480 -4.78 22.21 -17.64
N SER A 481 -4.39 22.33 -16.36
CA SER A 481 -3.21 21.68 -15.77
C SER A 481 -3.22 20.16 -15.85
N ILE A 482 -2.06 19.52 -15.71
CA ILE A 482 -1.97 18.05 -15.68
C ILE A 482 -2.80 17.50 -14.52
N HIS A 483 -2.72 18.14 -13.34
CA HIS A 483 -3.55 17.78 -12.20
C HIS A 483 -5.04 17.93 -12.50
N GLN A 484 -5.47 19.04 -13.09
CA GLN A 484 -6.89 19.24 -13.41
C GLN A 484 -7.41 18.19 -14.40
N ARG A 485 -6.60 17.84 -15.42
CA ARG A 485 -6.93 16.75 -16.36
C ARG A 485 -7.08 15.41 -15.65
N PHE A 486 -6.23 15.15 -14.67
CA PHE A 486 -6.35 13.96 -13.82
C PHE A 486 -7.65 13.98 -13.01
N LEU A 487 -7.98 15.09 -12.34
CA LEU A 487 -9.22 15.24 -11.55
C LEU A 487 -10.47 15.04 -12.42
N ASP A 488 -10.49 15.64 -13.61
CA ASP A 488 -11.58 15.50 -14.57
C ASP A 488 -11.74 14.04 -15.04
N ALA A 489 -10.63 13.34 -15.25
CA ALA A 489 -10.62 11.93 -15.64
C ALA A 489 -11.15 11.01 -14.53
N VAL A 490 -10.73 11.22 -13.28
CA VAL A 490 -11.17 10.38 -12.14
C VAL A 490 -12.49 10.80 -11.52
N LYS A 491 -13.00 11.99 -11.86
CA LYS A 491 -14.25 12.60 -11.36
C LYS A 491 -14.31 12.60 -9.83
N ASP A 492 -13.21 12.95 -9.19
CA ASP A 492 -13.08 12.97 -7.73
C ASP A 492 -11.90 13.85 -7.30
N ASN A 493 -11.82 14.15 -6.00
CA ASN A 493 -10.82 15.03 -5.43
C ASN A 493 -9.58 14.25 -4.98
N TYR A 494 -8.41 14.72 -5.40
CA TYR A 494 -7.11 14.17 -5.07
C TYR A 494 -6.14 15.27 -4.64
N LYS A 495 -5.06 14.85 -3.98
CA LYS A 495 -3.93 15.70 -3.64
C LYS A 495 -2.62 15.02 -4.00
N LEU A 496 -1.68 15.86 -4.44
CA LEU A 496 -0.32 15.44 -4.76
C LEU A 496 0.50 15.18 -3.49
N LEU A 497 1.10 14.01 -3.40
CA LEU A 497 2.00 13.60 -2.32
C LEU A 497 3.38 13.26 -2.87
N ASP A 498 4.42 13.55 -2.09
CA ASP A 498 5.78 13.12 -2.36
C ASP A 498 5.91 11.59 -2.21
N ILE A 499 6.73 10.98 -3.07
CA ILE A 499 6.99 9.53 -3.06
C ILE A 499 7.99 9.17 -1.96
#